data_AF-B8FSP0-F1
#
_entry.id   AF-B8FSP0-F1
#
_cell.length_a   1.000
_cell.length_b   1.000
_cell.length_c   1.000
_cell.angle_alpha   90.00
_cell.angle_beta   90.00
_cell.angle_gamma   90.00
#
_symmetry.space_group_name_H-M   'P 1'
#
loop_
_entity.id
_entity.type
_entity.pdbx_description
1 polymer ?
#
loop_
_entity_poly.entity_id
_entity_poly.type
_entity_poly.pdbx_seq_one_letter_code
_entity_poly.pdbx_strand_id
1 'polypeptide(L)'
;MNDLSTERTPQVIAAEITMITRQTRKILLASAVEIGRRLKEAKSLVNHGEWEKWLEESVRYSLSTARRLMQLYEEYGASFPDEPGLSNHAPVRDLTYTQALLLLGLPGEEREEFLAQNDVTGMTKLELQQALKDRDLAKQESEEIQQENKALKKGLEGINNAISSLMVQSLLPENAQRESPAAGASSSVGSTGSAPLESNAAMPTHNLKTEIDPNAPAKYVERCDTCCKTISTAFFDLTTALTNLHYLDGNLKEQKRKEAQKLLETIAETIKVWPPPKKPLKVIR
;
A
#
# COMPACT_ATOMS: atom_id res chain seq x y z
N MET A 1 30.06 -30.91 41.18
CA MET A 1 29.50 -29.76 40.42
C MET A 1 28.03 -30.04 40.31
N ASN A 2 27.19 -29.23 40.96
CA ASN A 2 25.75 -29.47 41.01
C ASN A 2 25.15 -29.28 39.62
N ASP A 3 24.59 -30.36 39.08
CA ASP A 3 23.56 -30.28 38.05
C ASP A 3 22.45 -29.36 38.58
N LEU A 4 22.37 -28.16 38.02
CA LEU A 4 21.18 -27.33 38.13
C LEU A 4 20.08 -28.05 37.37
N SER A 5 19.43 -29.00 38.04
CA SER A 5 18.16 -29.59 37.62
C SER A 5 17.18 -28.46 37.42
N THR A 6 17.14 -27.93 36.19
CA THR A 6 16.13 -26.98 35.76
C THR A 6 14.82 -27.74 35.89
N GLU A 7 13.99 -27.36 36.86
CA GLU A 7 12.69 -28.00 37.08
C GLU A 7 11.95 -28.01 35.73
N ARG A 8 11.57 -29.21 35.28
CA ARG A 8 10.91 -29.42 33.98
C ARG A 8 9.48 -28.90 34.06
N THR A 9 9.31 -27.60 33.91
CA THR A 9 8.00 -26.94 33.84
C THR A 9 7.44 -26.96 32.42
N PRO A 10 6.11 -26.97 32.24
CA PRO A 10 5.49 -26.83 30.91
C PRO A 10 5.98 -25.60 30.13
N GLN A 11 6.31 -24.51 30.82
CA GLN A 11 6.82 -23.27 30.24
C GLN A 11 8.23 -23.45 29.66
N VAL A 12 9.12 -24.15 30.38
CA VAL A 12 10.47 -24.50 29.88
C VAL A 12 10.34 -25.40 28.64
N ILE A 13 9.48 -26.42 28.67
CA ILE A 13 9.24 -27.30 27.53
C ILE A 13 8.68 -26.52 26.33
N ALA A 14 7.75 -25.58 26.54
CA ALA A 14 7.21 -24.75 25.46
C ALA A 14 8.29 -23.85 24.83
N ALA A 15 9.20 -23.30 25.63
CA ALA A 15 10.33 -22.51 25.15
C ALA A 15 11.31 -23.38 24.33
N GLU A 16 11.62 -24.60 24.78
CA GLU A 16 12.43 -25.58 24.05
C GLU A 16 11.80 -25.93 22.69
N ILE A 17 10.50 -26.26 22.66
CA ILE A 17 9.76 -26.56 21.42
C ILE A 17 9.81 -25.37 20.46
N THR A 18 9.60 -24.16 20.98
CA THR A 18 9.64 -22.93 20.17
C THR A 18 11.03 -22.68 19.60
N MET A 19 12.08 -22.92 20.39
CA MET A 19 13.47 -22.83 19.96
C MET A 19 13.78 -23.82 18.83
N ILE A 20 13.45 -25.11 19.02
CA ILE A 20 13.65 -26.18 18.02
C ILE A 20 12.90 -25.83 16.73
N THR A 21 11.66 -25.35 16.86
CA THR A 21 10.82 -24.95 15.72
C THR A 21 11.49 -23.81 14.93
N ARG A 22 11.98 -22.79 15.62
CA ARG A 22 12.69 -21.65 14.99
C ARG A 22 13.97 -22.10 14.28
N GLN A 23 14.77 -22.94 14.93
CA GLN A 23 16.01 -23.47 14.33
C GLN A 23 15.73 -24.33 13.10
N THR A 24 14.74 -25.22 13.18
CA THR A 24 14.33 -26.08 12.05
C THR A 24 13.89 -25.25 10.84
N ARG A 25 13.13 -24.17 11.07
CA ARG A 25 12.71 -23.25 9.99
C ARG A 25 13.89 -22.59 9.29
N LYS A 26 14.90 -22.15 10.05
CA LYS A 26 16.13 -21.55 9.50
C LYS A 26 16.93 -22.56 8.69
N ILE A 27 17.12 -23.77 9.23
CA ILE A 27 17.81 -24.86 8.54
C ILE A 27 17.11 -25.20 7.22
N LEU A 28 15.77 -25.27 7.24
CA LEU A 28 14.98 -25.56 6.04
C LEU A 28 15.19 -24.52 4.94
N LEU A 29 15.16 -23.21 5.26
CA LEU A 29 15.41 -22.16 4.29
C LEU A 29 16.85 -22.24 3.72
N ALA A 30 17.86 -22.37 4.59
CA ALA A 30 19.25 -22.51 4.17
C ALA A 30 19.44 -23.73 3.26
N SER A 31 18.80 -24.86 3.60
CA SER A 31 18.87 -26.08 2.81
C SER A 31 18.19 -25.91 1.45
N ALA A 32 17.06 -25.21 1.38
CA ALA A 32 16.36 -24.93 0.13
C ALA A 32 17.20 -24.05 -0.81
N VAL A 33 17.85 -23.02 -0.27
CA VAL A 33 18.80 -22.15 -1.01
C VAL A 33 19.97 -22.97 -1.55
N GLU A 34 20.55 -23.83 -0.72
CA GLU A 34 21.68 -24.67 -1.13
C GLU A 34 21.29 -25.70 -2.21
N ILE A 35 20.10 -26.31 -2.10
CA ILE A 35 19.56 -27.17 -3.17
C ILE A 35 19.39 -26.37 -4.46
N GLY A 36 18.87 -25.14 -4.38
CA GLY A 36 18.77 -24.22 -5.52
C GLY A 36 20.11 -23.98 -6.22
N ARG A 37 21.18 -23.78 -5.46
CA ARG A 37 22.55 -23.65 -5.98
C ARG A 37 22.98 -24.88 -6.76
N ARG A 38 22.82 -26.07 -6.18
CA ARG A 38 23.17 -27.35 -6.83
C ARG A 38 22.34 -27.61 -8.08
N LEU A 39 21.06 -27.21 -8.08
CA LEU A 39 20.20 -27.32 -9.26
C LEU A 39 20.68 -26.40 -10.39
N LYS A 40 21.18 -25.20 -10.10
CA LYS A 40 21.79 -24.33 -11.13
C LYS A 40 23.06 -24.94 -11.70
N GLU A 41 23.91 -25.51 -10.86
CA GLU A 41 25.12 -26.22 -11.27
C GLU A 41 24.79 -27.45 -12.13
N ALA A 42 23.84 -28.28 -11.72
CA ALA A 42 23.42 -29.43 -12.53
C ALA A 42 22.83 -28.98 -13.87
N LYS A 43 22.04 -27.90 -13.89
CA LYS A 43 21.41 -27.39 -15.11
C LYS A 43 22.41 -26.92 -16.17
N SER A 44 23.61 -26.48 -15.79
CA SER A 44 24.66 -26.13 -16.76
C SER A 44 25.41 -27.33 -17.33
N LEU A 45 25.28 -28.51 -16.70
CA LEU A 45 25.93 -29.76 -17.11
C LEU A 45 25.00 -30.69 -17.89
N VAL A 46 23.69 -30.61 -17.65
CA VAL A 46 22.69 -31.43 -18.35
C VAL A 46 22.44 -30.87 -19.75
N ASN A 47 22.40 -31.77 -20.76
CA ASN A 47 22.16 -31.38 -22.14
C ASN A 47 20.79 -30.72 -22.34
N HIS A 48 20.69 -29.87 -23.36
CA HIS A 48 19.43 -29.23 -23.74
C HIS A 48 18.34 -30.28 -24.01
N GLY A 49 17.17 -30.11 -23.38
CA GLY A 49 16.02 -31.01 -23.53
C GLY A 49 15.97 -32.18 -22.54
N GLU A 50 17.08 -32.52 -21.86
CA GLU A 50 17.11 -33.63 -20.89
C GLU A 50 16.83 -33.18 -19.44
N TRP A 51 16.74 -31.88 -19.20
CA TRP A 51 16.62 -31.30 -17.86
C TRP A 51 15.41 -31.80 -17.07
N GLU A 52 14.23 -31.85 -17.68
CA GLU A 52 13.00 -32.26 -16.99
C GLU A 52 13.04 -33.74 -16.60
N LYS A 53 13.50 -34.60 -17.52
CA LYS A 53 13.69 -36.03 -17.25
C LYS A 53 14.72 -36.26 -16.14
N TRP A 54 15.84 -35.53 -16.18
CA TRP A 54 16.88 -35.62 -15.16
C TRP A 54 16.34 -35.23 -13.77
N LEU A 55 15.51 -34.20 -13.68
CA LEU A 55 14.88 -33.79 -12.42
C LEU A 55 13.99 -34.88 -11.82
N GLU A 56 13.18 -35.54 -12.64
CA GLU A 56 12.27 -36.60 -12.20
C GLU A 56 13.04 -37.85 -11.76
N GLU A 57 14.01 -38.29 -12.56
CA GLU A 57 14.73 -39.54 -12.33
C GLU A 57 15.79 -39.44 -11.23
N SER A 58 16.54 -38.33 -11.19
CA SER A 58 17.72 -38.20 -10.30
C SER A 58 17.38 -37.63 -8.92
N VAL A 59 16.50 -36.63 -8.86
CA VAL A 59 16.18 -35.90 -7.61
C VAL A 59 14.70 -35.91 -7.24
N ARG A 60 13.84 -36.53 -8.08
CA ARG A 60 12.39 -36.65 -7.88
C ARG A 60 11.69 -35.31 -7.68
N TYR A 61 12.13 -34.28 -8.41
CA TYR A 61 11.52 -32.96 -8.37
C TYR A 61 10.68 -32.68 -9.61
N SER A 62 9.57 -31.98 -9.41
CA SER A 62 8.88 -31.33 -10.51
C SER A 62 9.70 -30.15 -11.04
N LEU A 63 9.50 -29.79 -12.30
CA LEU A 63 10.08 -28.58 -12.89
C LEU A 63 9.74 -27.32 -12.07
N SER A 64 8.51 -27.24 -11.53
CA SER A 64 8.06 -26.11 -10.73
C SER A 64 8.79 -26.00 -9.38
N THR A 65 9.04 -27.12 -8.72
CA THR A 65 9.81 -27.20 -7.47
C THR A 65 11.25 -26.78 -7.72
N ALA A 66 11.88 -27.34 -8.75
CA ALA A 66 13.27 -27.02 -9.09
C ALA A 66 13.43 -25.53 -9.43
N ARG A 67 12.50 -24.96 -10.21
CA ARG A 67 12.49 -23.53 -10.53
C ARG A 67 12.41 -22.66 -9.29
N ARG A 68 11.48 -22.95 -8.36
CA ARG A 68 11.34 -22.17 -7.12
C ARG A 68 12.60 -22.23 -6.26
N LEU A 69 13.21 -23.40 -6.13
CA LEU A 69 14.45 -23.57 -5.37
C LEU A 69 15.62 -22.80 -6.00
N MET A 70 15.77 -22.87 -7.33
CA MET A 70 16.77 -22.09 -8.06
C MET A 70 16.57 -20.59 -7.89
N GLN A 71 15.32 -20.10 -7.94
CA GLN A 71 14.99 -18.69 -7.70
C GLN A 71 15.31 -18.26 -6.26
N LEU A 72 15.03 -19.10 -5.26
CA LEU A 72 15.43 -18.82 -3.87
C LEU A 72 16.94 -18.61 -3.76
N TYR A 73 17.75 -19.40 -4.48
CA TYR A 73 19.19 -19.21 -4.52
C TYR A 73 19.61 -17.91 -5.23
N GLU A 74 18.98 -17.59 -6.35
CA GLU A 74 19.28 -16.35 -7.09
C GLU A 74 19.07 -15.10 -6.23
N GLU A 75 17.99 -15.08 -5.46
CA GLU A 75 17.58 -13.91 -4.68
C GLU A 75 18.20 -13.88 -3.27
N TYR A 76 18.36 -15.04 -2.63
CA TYR A 76 18.79 -15.11 -1.23
C TYR A 76 20.17 -15.76 -1.04
N GLY A 77 20.80 -16.29 -2.10
CA GLY A 77 22.07 -17.02 -2.00
C GLY A 77 23.19 -16.20 -1.35
N ALA A 78 23.26 -14.89 -1.61
CA ALA A 78 24.23 -13.99 -0.99
C ALA A 78 24.05 -13.85 0.54
N SER A 79 22.86 -14.14 1.06
CA SER A 79 22.56 -14.11 2.51
C SER A 79 22.99 -15.39 3.24
N PHE A 80 23.34 -16.44 2.49
CA PHE A 80 23.82 -17.72 3.01
C PHE A 80 25.21 -18.05 2.43
N PRO A 81 26.25 -17.23 2.72
CA PRO A 81 27.60 -17.54 2.30
C PRO A 81 28.10 -18.83 2.97
N ASP A 82 28.93 -19.59 2.24
CA ASP A 82 29.63 -20.78 2.76
C ASP A 82 30.54 -20.45 3.97
N GLU A 83 30.96 -19.19 4.09
CA GLU A 83 31.81 -18.66 5.16
C GLU A 83 30.98 -17.90 6.22
N PRO A 84 30.93 -18.36 7.47
CA PRO A 84 30.15 -17.74 8.54
C PRO A 84 30.78 -16.41 8.98
N GLY A 85 30.44 -15.30 8.32
CA GLY A 85 30.87 -13.97 8.80
C GLY A 85 30.63 -12.76 7.90
N LEU A 86 30.25 -12.91 6.63
CA LEU A 86 30.25 -11.80 5.66
C LEU A 86 28.89 -11.24 5.24
N SER A 87 27.77 -11.68 5.82
CA SER A 87 26.44 -11.26 5.36
C SER A 87 25.88 -10.09 6.20
N ASN A 88 25.78 -8.91 5.59
CA ASN A 88 25.03 -7.76 6.11
C ASN A 88 23.50 -7.94 6.03
N HIS A 89 22.99 -9.04 5.46
CA HIS A 89 21.57 -9.31 5.27
C HIS A 89 20.95 -10.13 6.42
N ALA A 90 21.13 -9.66 7.66
CA ALA A 90 20.52 -10.28 8.84
C ALA A 90 19.00 -10.56 8.74
N PRO A 91 18.15 -9.69 8.14
CA PRO A 91 16.70 -9.92 8.10
C PRO A 91 16.31 -11.16 7.30
N VAL A 92 17.06 -11.47 6.24
CA VAL A 92 16.76 -12.57 5.32
C VAL A 92 17.03 -13.93 5.97
N ARG A 93 18.04 -14.01 6.85
CA ARG A 93 18.43 -15.26 7.53
C ARG A 93 17.42 -15.71 8.58
N ASP A 94 16.56 -14.81 9.03
CA ASP A 94 15.52 -15.07 10.03
C ASP A 94 14.17 -15.42 9.40
N LEU A 95 14.05 -15.36 8.07
CA LEU A 95 12.86 -15.77 7.35
C LEU A 95 12.65 -17.29 7.42
N THR A 96 11.38 -17.69 7.33
CA THR A 96 10.99 -19.07 7.06
C THR A 96 10.97 -19.34 5.56
N TYR A 97 11.10 -20.61 5.17
CA TYR A 97 10.96 -21.05 3.78
C TYR A 97 9.72 -20.48 3.08
N THR A 98 8.57 -20.53 3.76
CA THR A 98 7.30 -20.04 3.20
C THR A 98 7.30 -18.53 3.01
N GLN A 99 7.84 -17.76 3.96
CA GLN A 99 7.93 -16.30 3.84
C GLN A 99 8.87 -15.91 2.69
N ALA A 100 10.05 -16.54 2.62
CA ALA A 100 11.00 -16.31 1.54
C ALA A 100 10.38 -16.60 0.16
N LEU A 101 9.60 -17.69 0.03
CA LEU A 101 8.91 -18.03 -1.20
C LEU A 101 7.81 -17.03 -1.58
N LEU A 102 7.05 -16.51 -0.61
CA LEU A 102 6.03 -15.49 -0.86
C LEU A 102 6.66 -14.17 -1.34
N LEU A 103 7.79 -13.80 -0.75
CA LEU A 103 8.53 -12.58 -1.11
C LEU A 103 9.21 -12.66 -2.49
N LEU A 104 9.37 -13.85 -3.09
CA LEU A 104 9.80 -13.97 -4.49
C LEU A 104 8.80 -13.39 -5.49
N GLY A 105 7.55 -13.16 -5.08
CA GLY A 105 6.58 -12.44 -5.91
C GLY A 105 6.92 -10.96 -6.11
N LEU A 106 7.85 -10.42 -5.31
CA LEU A 106 8.28 -9.04 -5.38
C LEU A 106 9.59 -8.90 -6.16
N PRO A 107 9.77 -7.81 -6.93
CA PRO A 107 11.08 -7.46 -7.47
C PRO A 107 12.06 -7.17 -6.32
N GLY A 108 13.36 -7.37 -6.57
CA GLY A 108 14.40 -7.30 -5.54
C GLY A 108 14.38 -6.00 -4.73
N GLU A 109 14.29 -4.85 -5.41
CA GLU A 109 14.25 -3.52 -4.76
C GLU A 109 13.05 -3.36 -3.82
N GLU A 110 11.85 -3.71 -4.27
CA GLU A 110 10.64 -3.64 -3.43
C GLU A 110 10.67 -4.64 -2.29
N ARG A 111 11.35 -5.78 -2.47
CA ARG A 111 11.48 -6.79 -1.42
C ARG A 111 12.34 -6.29 -0.27
N GLU A 112 13.46 -5.65 -0.58
CA GLU A 112 14.34 -5.05 0.44
C GLU A 112 13.62 -3.92 1.19
N GLU A 113 12.90 -3.06 0.46
CA GLU A 113 12.09 -2.02 1.07
C GLU A 113 10.99 -2.60 1.98
N PHE A 114 10.30 -3.65 1.52
CA PHE A 114 9.26 -4.31 2.30
C PHE A 114 9.82 -4.93 3.59
N LEU A 115 10.99 -5.58 3.53
CA LEU A 115 11.68 -6.15 4.68
C LEU A 115 12.22 -5.08 5.65
N ALA A 116 12.56 -3.89 5.16
CA ALA A 116 12.99 -2.78 5.99
C ALA A 116 11.82 -2.12 6.75
N GLN A 117 10.65 -2.05 6.12
CA GLN A 117 9.46 -1.40 6.70
C GLN A 117 8.63 -2.33 7.60
N ASN A 118 8.71 -3.65 7.39
CA ASN A 118 7.87 -4.63 8.07
C ASN A 118 8.69 -5.67 8.82
N ASP A 119 8.25 -6.04 10.04
CA ASP A 119 8.79 -7.21 10.73
C ASP A 119 8.19 -8.50 10.16
N VAL A 120 8.70 -8.92 9.00
CA VAL A 120 8.25 -10.14 8.31
C VAL A 120 8.56 -11.40 9.13
N THR A 121 9.59 -11.37 9.98
CA THR A 121 10.00 -12.53 10.78
C THR A 121 8.91 -12.93 11.79
N GLY A 122 8.21 -11.95 12.35
CA GLY A 122 7.08 -12.13 13.26
C GLY A 122 5.76 -12.48 12.57
N MET A 123 5.62 -12.19 11.27
CA MET A 123 4.36 -12.41 10.54
C MET A 123 4.06 -13.87 10.27
N THR A 124 2.82 -14.28 10.50
CA THR A 124 2.30 -15.55 9.99
C THR A 124 2.20 -15.51 8.46
N LYS A 125 2.08 -16.70 7.86
CA LYS A 125 1.86 -16.82 6.41
C LYS A 125 0.67 -15.98 5.92
N LEU A 126 -0.43 -15.99 6.68
CA LEU A 126 -1.66 -15.29 6.32
C LEU A 126 -1.49 -13.78 6.41
N GLU A 127 -0.86 -13.30 7.49
CA GLU A 127 -0.57 -11.87 7.67
C GLU A 127 0.36 -11.36 6.57
N LEU A 128 1.41 -12.11 6.21
CA LEU A 128 2.29 -11.75 5.12
C LEU A 128 1.54 -11.70 3.78
N GLN A 129 0.66 -12.68 3.51
CA GLN A 129 -0.15 -12.65 2.29
C GLN A 129 -1.11 -11.47 2.25
N GLN A 130 -1.68 -11.07 3.39
CA GLN A 130 -2.57 -9.92 3.47
C GLN A 130 -1.78 -8.62 3.28
N ALA A 131 -0.63 -8.46 3.94
CA ALA A 131 0.22 -7.29 3.81
C ALA A 131 0.70 -7.07 2.36
N LEU A 132 1.04 -8.15 1.65
CA LEU A 132 1.40 -8.07 0.22
C LEU A 132 0.21 -7.62 -0.63
N LYS A 133 -1.00 -8.14 -0.38
CA LYS A 133 -2.21 -7.72 -1.09
C LYS A 133 -2.59 -6.27 -0.82
N ASP A 134 -2.57 -5.84 0.44
CA ASP A 134 -2.92 -4.47 0.83
C ASP A 134 -1.96 -3.47 0.19
N ARG A 135 -0.67 -3.82 0.13
CA ARG A 135 0.35 -3.05 -0.59
C ARG A 135 0.08 -2.99 -2.10
N ASP A 136 -0.23 -4.12 -2.73
CA ASP A 136 -0.52 -4.16 -4.17
C ASP A 136 -1.73 -3.30 -4.53
N LEU A 137 -2.78 -3.35 -3.71
CA LEU A 137 -3.96 -2.50 -3.85
C LEU A 137 -3.60 -1.02 -3.68
N ALA A 138 -2.85 -0.67 -2.63
CA ALA A 138 -2.41 0.71 -2.41
C ALA A 138 -1.54 1.25 -3.54
N LYS A 139 -0.68 0.40 -4.12
CA LYS A 139 0.16 0.75 -5.27
C LYS A 139 -0.70 0.98 -6.51
N GLN A 140 -1.66 0.10 -6.79
CA GLN A 140 -2.59 0.27 -7.90
C GLN A 140 -3.42 1.56 -7.76
N GLU A 141 -3.99 1.81 -6.58
CA GLU A 141 -4.75 3.04 -6.31
C GLU A 141 -3.86 4.29 -6.48
N SER A 142 -2.60 4.24 -6.01
CA SER A 142 -1.66 5.34 -6.19
C SER A 142 -1.33 5.59 -7.67
N GLU A 143 -1.12 4.52 -8.44
CA GLU A 143 -0.87 4.61 -9.88
C GLU A 143 -2.08 5.18 -10.65
N GLU A 144 -3.30 4.75 -10.31
CA GLU A 144 -4.54 5.28 -10.88
C GLU A 144 -4.71 6.77 -10.58
N ILE A 145 -4.51 7.17 -9.31
CA ILE A 145 -4.55 8.57 -8.88
C ILE A 145 -3.47 9.39 -9.61
N GLN A 146 -2.26 8.85 -9.78
CA GLN A 146 -1.18 9.52 -10.50
C GLN A 146 -1.52 9.72 -11.99
N GLN A 147 -2.12 8.71 -12.62
CA GLN A 147 -2.56 8.81 -14.01
C GLN A 147 -3.67 9.85 -14.18
N GLU A 148 -4.67 9.87 -13.30
CA GLU A 148 -5.74 10.86 -13.30
C GLU A 148 -5.19 12.27 -13.08
N ASN A 149 -4.30 12.45 -12.10
CA ASN A 149 -3.63 13.74 -11.86
C ASN A 149 -2.83 14.21 -13.08
N LYS A 150 -2.16 13.29 -13.79
CA LYS A 150 -1.43 13.62 -15.02
C LYS A 150 -2.39 14.04 -16.15
N ALA A 151 -3.53 13.35 -16.29
CA ALA A 151 -4.56 13.72 -17.26
C ALA A 151 -5.18 15.09 -16.95
N LEU A 152 -5.51 15.36 -15.69
CA LEU A 152 -6.05 16.64 -15.24
C LEU A 152 -5.05 17.79 -15.47
N LYS A 153 -3.76 17.60 -15.14
CA LYS A 153 -2.71 18.59 -15.41
C LYS A 153 -2.60 18.93 -16.89
N LYS A 154 -2.60 17.92 -17.76
CA LYS A 154 -2.57 18.11 -19.21
C LYS A 154 -3.83 18.84 -19.72
N GLY A 155 -5.00 18.54 -19.16
CA GLY A 155 -6.24 19.26 -19.46
C GLY A 155 -6.15 20.73 -19.05
N LEU A 156 -5.61 21.02 -17.88
CA LEU A 156 -5.41 22.38 -17.37
C LEU A 156 -4.46 23.19 -18.25
N GLU A 157 -3.34 22.58 -18.69
CA GLU A 157 -2.42 23.20 -19.65
C GLU A 157 -3.11 23.49 -20.99
N GLY A 158 -3.96 22.57 -21.48
CA GLY A 158 -4.76 22.79 -22.68
C GLY A 158 -5.73 23.96 -22.56
N ILE A 159 -6.43 24.07 -21.44
CA ILE A 159 -7.34 25.20 -21.14
C ILE A 159 -6.55 26.51 -21.01
N ASN A 160 -5.42 26.49 -20.31
CA ASN A 160 -4.57 27.68 -20.15
C ASN A 160 -4.04 28.20 -21.50
N ASN A 161 -3.65 27.28 -22.39
CA ASN A 161 -3.25 27.63 -23.75
C ASN A 161 -4.43 28.21 -24.57
N ALA A 162 -5.63 27.66 -24.43
CA ALA A 162 -6.82 28.19 -25.09
C ALA A 162 -7.20 29.59 -24.58
N ILE A 163 -7.14 29.81 -23.26
CA ILE A 163 -7.37 31.14 -22.64
C ILE A 163 -6.32 32.13 -23.14
N SER A 164 -5.05 31.73 -23.21
CA SER A 164 -3.97 32.59 -23.73
C SER A 164 -4.22 32.96 -25.19
N SER A 165 -4.65 32.02 -26.03
CA SER A 165 -5.03 32.28 -27.42
C SER A 165 -6.23 33.23 -27.52
N LEU A 166 -7.24 33.08 -26.67
CA LEU A 166 -8.44 33.92 -26.67
C LEU A 166 -8.15 35.34 -26.17
N MET A 167 -7.23 35.49 -25.21
CA MET A 167 -6.78 36.78 -24.69
C MET A 167 -5.99 37.56 -25.75
N VAL A 168 -5.18 36.87 -26.57
CA VAL A 168 -4.50 37.48 -27.73
C VAL A 168 -5.49 37.92 -28.81
N GLN A 169 -6.57 37.16 -29.03
CA GLN A 169 -7.62 37.51 -30.01
C GLN A 169 -8.44 38.74 -29.58
N SER A 170 -8.59 38.97 -28.27
CA SER A 170 -9.34 40.09 -27.68
C SER A 170 -8.57 41.42 -27.65
N LEU A 171 -7.29 41.45 -28.02
CA LEU A 171 -6.42 42.65 -28.03
C LEU A 171 -6.33 43.34 -29.40
N LEU A 172 -7.14 42.95 -30.39
CA LEU A 172 -7.24 43.66 -31.68
C LEU A 172 -8.38 44.70 -31.64
N PRO A 173 -8.15 45.94 -32.11
CA PRO A 173 -9.10 47.02 -31.93
C PRO A 173 -10.35 46.85 -32.80
N GLU A 174 -11.50 47.02 -32.15
CA GLU A 174 -12.83 47.07 -32.73
C GLU A 174 -13.01 48.36 -33.56
N ASN A 175 -13.11 48.24 -34.89
CA ASN A 175 -13.72 49.27 -35.73
C ASN A 175 -14.06 48.75 -37.15
N ALA A 176 -15.34 48.65 -37.48
CA ALA A 176 -15.98 49.17 -38.70
C ALA A 176 -17.41 48.61 -38.90
N GLN A 177 -18.39 49.42 -38.48
CA GLN A 177 -19.71 49.72 -39.07
C GLN A 177 -20.49 48.68 -39.91
N ARG A 178 -21.71 48.40 -39.40
CA ARG A 178 -23.04 48.34 -40.05
C ARG A 178 -23.10 48.33 -41.58
N GLU A 179 -23.86 47.39 -42.14
CA GLU A 179 -25.12 47.68 -42.85
C GLU A 179 -25.94 46.40 -43.13
N SER A 180 -27.26 46.50 -42.95
CA SER A 180 -28.31 45.60 -43.43
C SER A 180 -29.21 46.46 -44.32
N PRO A 181 -29.92 45.95 -45.35
CA PRO A 181 -31.16 45.20 -45.08
C PRO A 181 -31.65 44.14 -46.13
N ALA A 182 -32.44 43.20 -45.60
CA ALA A 182 -33.71 42.59 -46.07
C ALA A 182 -33.96 42.13 -47.54
N ALA A 183 -34.41 40.86 -47.70
CA ALA A 183 -35.80 40.45 -48.06
C ALA A 183 -35.92 39.19 -48.97
N GLY A 184 -36.91 38.32 -48.68
CA GLY A 184 -37.49 37.27 -49.56
C GLY A 184 -37.47 35.84 -48.96
N ALA A 185 -38.53 35.35 -48.29
CA ALA A 185 -39.65 34.53 -48.82
C ALA A 185 -39.20 33.16 -49.40
N SER A 186 -39.75 31.97 -49.09
CA SER A 186 -40.97 31.50 -48.40
C SER A 186 -40.88 29.98 -48.15
N SER A 187 -41.63 29.54 -47.12
CA SER A 187 -42.42 28.29 -46.99
C SER A 187 -41.81 26.89 -47.24
N SER A 188 -41.93 26.04 -46.22
CA SER A 188 -42.63 24.74 -46.35
C SER A 188 -43.04 24.19 -44.98
N VAL A 189 -44.32 23.84 -44.87
CA VAL A 189 -45.07 23.37 -43.70
C VAL A 189 -45.31 21.87 -43.79
N GLY A 190 -45.42 21.19 -42.65
CA GLY A 190 -46.14 19.91 -42.48
C GLY A 190 -45.51 19.03 -41.40
N SER A 191 -46.00 19.07 -40.15
CA SER A 191 -47.04 18.17 -39.57
C SER A 191 -46.45 16.83 -39.09
N THR A 192 -46.75 16.24 -37.92
CA THR A 192 -47.79 16.45 -36.90
C THR A 192 -47.55 15.50 -35.72
N GLY A 193 -47.98 15.93 -34.53
CA GLY A 193 -48.53 15.09 -33.44
C GLY A 193 -47.53 14.58 -32.40
N SER A 194 -47.82 14.48 -31.09
CA SER A 194 -48.94 14.87 -30.22
C SER A 194 -48.42 14.69 -28.78
N ALA A 195 -48.77 15.56 -27.84
CA ALA A 195 -48.58 15.38 -26.39
C ALA A 195 -49.86 14.73 -25.76
N PRO A 196 -50.08 14.61 -24.42
CA PRO A 196 -49.21 14.73 -23.22
C PRO A 196 -49.55 13.69 -22.08
N LEU A 197 -49.02 13.92 -20.85
CA LEU A 197 -49.50 13.53 -19.49
C LEU A 197 -48.87 12.26 -18.87
N GLU A 198 -48.07 12.36 -17.80
CA GLU A 198 -48.34 12.67 -16.37
C GLU A 198 -49.03 11.56 -15.54
N SER A 199 -48.33 11.16 -14.47
CA SER A 199 -48.80 11.02 -13.08
C SER A 199 -48.71 9.65 -12.37
N ASN A 200 -48.02 9.73 -11.22
CA ASN A 200 -48.31 9.11 -9.92
C ASN A 200 -48.07 7.62 -9.61
N ALA A 201 -46.93 7.39 -8.95
CA ALA A 201 -46.80 6.97 -7.54
C ALA A 201 -47.68 5.83 -6.98
N ALA A 202 -47.04 4.73 -6.56
CA ALA A 202 -47.11 4.17 -5.19
C ALA A 202 -46.11 3.01 -4.97
N MET A 203 -45.18 3.17 -4.02
CA MET A 203 -44.51 2.11 -3.22
C MET A 203 -45.37 1.89 -1.93
N PRO A 204 -45.16 0.91 -1.00
CA PRO A 204 -43.92 0.16 -0.67
C PRO A 204 -44.12 -1.35 -0.29
N THR A 205 -43.08 -2.19 -0.26
CA THR A 205 -42.28 -2.59 0.94
C THR A 205 -41.38 -3.74 0.45
N HIS A 206 -40.08 -3.87 0.75
CA HIS A 206 -39.45 -4.02 2.06
C HIS A 206 -37.95 -3.60 2.00
N ASN A 207 -37.44 -3.18 3.15
CA ASN A 207 -36.17 -2.49 3.40
C ASN A 207 -34.87 -3.21 2.99
N LEU A 208 -34.01 -2.48 2.25
CA LEU A 208 -32.58 -2.24 2.51
C LEU A 208 -32.12 -1.18 1.50
N LYS A 209 -31.89 0.07 1.93
CA LYS A 209 -31.18 1.05 1.09
C LYS A 209 -29.73 0.63 1.04
N THR A 210 -29.38 -0.17 0.05
CA THR A 210 -27.99 -0.46 -0.34
C THR A 210 -27.66 0.34 -1.60
N GLU A 211 -27.93 1.65 -1.58
CA GLU A 211 -27.25 2.57 -2.49
C GLU A 211 -25.96 2.99 -1.78
N ILE A 212 -24.89 2.23 -2.02
CA ILE A 212 -23.54 2.71 -1.71
C ILE A 212 -23.30 3.82 -2.72
N ASP A 213 -23.33 5.07 -2.26
CA ASP A 213 -22.91 6.23 -3.03
C ASP A 213 -21.50 5.93 -3.59
N PRO A 214 -21.33 5.82 -4.92
CA PRO A 214 -20.04 5.49 -5.53
C PRO A 214 -18.97 6.55 -5.24
N ASN A 215 -19.37 7.73 -4.75
CA ASN A 215 -18.47 8.81 -4.33
C ASN A 215 -18.20 8.83 -2.80
N ALA A 216 -18.81 7.92 -2.02
CA ALA A 216 -18.60 7.87 -0.58
C ALA A 216 -17.14 7.54 -0.19
N PRO A 217 -16.46 6.55 -0.82
CA PRO A 217 -15.06 6.25 -0.49
C PRO A 217 -14.14 7.46 -0.74
N ALA A 218 -14.27 8.11 -1.91
CA ALA A 218 -13.49 9.30 -2.26
C ALA A 218 -13.69 10.44 -1.26
N LYS A 219 -14.94 10.69 -0.83
CA LYS A 219 -15.27 11.69 0.18
C LYS A 219 -14.65 11.37 1.56
N TYR A 220 -14.57 10.11 1.95
CA TYR A 220 -13.92 9.72 3.21
C TYR A 220 -12.39 9.81 3.12
N VAL A 221 -11.80 9.46 1.97
CA VAL A 221 -10.36 9.63 1.71
C VAL A 221 -9.98 11.10 1.76
N GLU A 222 -10.68 11.98 1.03
CA GLU A 222 -10.43 13.42 1.04
C GLU A 222 -10.55 14.01 2.46
N ARG A 223 -11.51 13.50 3.25
CA ARG A 223 -11.69 13.90 4.64
C ARG A 223 -10.55 13.42 5.55
N CYS A 224 -10.02 12.22 5.32
CA CYS A 224 -8.84 11.71 6.00
C CYS A 224 -7.62 12.57 5.66
N ASP A 225 -7.39 12.84 4.38
CA ASP A 225 -6.25 13.66 3.92
C ASP A 225 -6.29 15.07 4.48
N THR A 226 -7.46 15.70 4.47
CA THR A 226 -7.66 17.04 5.05
C THR A 226 -7.41 17.02 6.56
N CYS A 227 -7.86 15.98 7.25
CA CYS A 227 -7.62 15.80 8.68
C CYS A 227 -6.13 15.61 8.98
N CYS A 228 -5.44 14.74 8.23
CA CYS A 228 -4.00 14.51 8.36
C CYS A 228 -3.19 15.79 8.12
N LYS A 229 -3.52 16.55 7.06
CA LYS A 229 -2.89 17.85 6.80
C LYS A 229 -3.11 18.83 7.95
N THR A 230 -4.33 18.93 8.47
CA THR A 230 -4.65 19.82 9.60
C THR A 230 -3.89 19.45 10.86
N ILE A 231 -3.80 18.15 11.18
CA ILE A 231 -3.03 17.65 12.32
C ILE A 231 -1.55 17.95 12.15
N SER A 232 -1.00 17.75 10.95
CA SER A 232 0.41 18.05 10.65
C SER A 232 0.72 19.54 10.83
N THR A 233 -0.10 20.43 10.28
CA THR A 233 0.06 21.89 10.45
C THR A 233 -0.05 22.30 11.92
N ALA A 234 -1.07 21.82 12.64
CA ALA A 234 -1.24 22.14 14.05
C ALA A 234 -0.09 21.62 14.92
N PHE A 235 0.47 20.44 14.58
CA PHE A 235 1.64 19.91 15.26
C PHE A 235 2.89 20.75 14.99
N PHE A 236 3.09 21.19 13.74
CA PHE A 236 4.16 22.12 13.40
C PHE A 236 4.06 23.43 14.21
N ASP A 237 2.87 24.03 14.28
CA ASP A 237 2.63 25.24 15.07
C ASP A 237 2.90 25.02 16.57
N LEU A 238 2.48 23.86 17.11
CA LEU A 238 2.74 23.47 18.49
C LEU A 238 4.23 23.36 18.79
N THR A 239 5.01 22.71 17.92
CA THR A 239 6.46 22.58 18.09
C THR A 239 7.17 23.93 17.98
N THR A 240 6.68 24.81 17.10
CA THR A 240 7.17 26.20 16.99
C THR A 240 6.89 26.99 18.27
N ALA A 241 5.67 26.89 18.81
CA ALA A 241 5.30 27.53 20.07
C ALA A 241 6.14 27.01 21.26
N LEU A 242 6.37 25.69 21.35
CA LEU A 242 7.24 25.10 22.37
C LEU A 242 8.69 25.56 22.25
N THR A 243 9.17 25.73 21.02
CA THR A 243 10.53 26.25 20.75
C THR A 243 10.65 27.70 21.21
N ASN A 244 9.68 28.54 20.88
CA ASN A 244 9.65 29.93 21.36
C ASN A 244 9.54 30.01 22.88
N LEU A 245 8.72 29.14 23.48
CA LEU A 245 8.53 29.09 24.93
C LEU A 245 9.78 28.61 25.67
N HIS A 246 10.61 27.76 25.06
CA HIS A 246 11.89 27.33 25.63
C HIS A 246 12.80 28.51 25.95
N TYR A 247 12.81 29.53 25.09
CA TYR A 247 13.62 30.75 25.27
C TYR A 247 13.02 31.75 26.27
N LEU A 248 11.75 31.59 26.64
CA LEU A 248 11.03 32.48 27.56
C LEU A 248 10.91 31.89 28.97
N ASP A 249 10.47 30.64 29.07
CA ASP A 249 10.29 29.91 30.33
C ASP A 249 10.41 28.40 30.10
N GLY A 250 11.54 27.84 30.51
CA GLY A 250 11.85 26.42 30.37
C GLY A 250 10.91 25.50 31.17
N ASN A 251 10.40 25.95 32.32
CA ASN A 251 9.50 25.15 33.14
C ASN A 251 8.10 25.09 32.52
N LEU A 252 7.60 26.23 32.04
CA LEU A 252 6.31 26.30 31.35
C LEU A 252 6.34 25.54 30.01
N LYS A 253 7.46 25.61 29.28
CA LYS A 253 7.71 24.77 28.10
C LYS A 253 7.62 23.29 28.44
N GLU A 254 8.20 22.86 29.54
CA GLU A 254 8.23 21.45 29.91
C GLU A 254 6.85 20.94 30.35
N GLN A 255 6.06 21.78 31.03
CA GLN A 255 4.65 21.49 31.32
C GLN A 255 3.85 21.33 30.02
N LYS A 256 3.94 22.28 29.09
CA LYS A 256 3.20 22.24 27.83
C LYS A 256 3.65 21.08 26.93
N ARG A 257 4.94 20.71 26.96
CA ARG A 257 5.45 19.51 26.28
C ARG A 257 4.79 18.24 26.81
N LYS A 258 4.66 18.09 28.13
CA LYS A 258 4.01 16.90 28.74
C LYS A 258 2.52 16.83 28.40
N GLU A 259 1.82 17.96 28.42
CA GLU A 259 0.41 18.03 27.99
C GLU A 259 0.25 17.59 26.52
N ALA A 260 1.11 18.10 25.62
CA ALA A 260 1.14 17.71 24.21
C ALA A 260 1.45 16.21 24.02
N GLN A 261 2.43 15.69 24.74
CA GLN A 261 2.82 14.28 24.68
C GLN A 261 1.66 13.36 25.07
N LYS A 262 0.98 13.66 26.18
CA LYS A 262 -0.19 12.89 26.63
C LYS A 262 -1.31 12.86 25.60
N LEU A 263 -1.57 13.99 24.92
CA LEU A 263 -2.57 14.07 23.86
C LEU A 263 -2.20 13.16 22.67
N LEU A 264 -0.93 13.19 22.23
CA LEU A 264 -0.47 12.39 21.10
C LEU A 264 -0.50 10.88 21.41
N GLU A 265 -0.11 10.49 22.63
CA GLU A 265 -0.21 9.10 23.10
C GLU A 265 -1.68 8.62 23.08
N THR A 266 -2.60 9.45 23.58
CA THR A 266 -4.04 9.14 23.55
C THR A 266 -4.54 8.95 22.11
N ILE A 267 -4.19 9.85 21.19
CA ILE A 267 -4.59 9.75 19.78
C ILE A 267 -4.00 8.48 19.15
N ALA A 268 -2.73 8.17 19.42
CA ALA A 268 -2.06 6.99 18.89
C ALA A 268 -2.69 5.69 19.39
N GLU A 269 -3.06 5.61 20.67
CA GLU A 269 -3.80 4.47 21.23
C GLU A 269 -5.18 4.29 20.60
N THR A 270 -5.87 5.40 20.30
CA THR A 270 -7.21 5.36 19.69
C THR A 270 -7.16 4.81 18.26
N ILE A 271 -6.07 5.01 17.54
CA ILE A 271 -5.87 4.51 16.17
C ILE A 271 -5.44 3.03 16.16
N LYS A 272 -4.79 2.54 17.22
CA LYS A 272 -4.39 1.12 17.34
C LYS A 272 -5.56 0.16 17.47
N VAL A 273 -6.74 0.62 17.90
CA VAL A 273 -7.95 -0.21 18.06
C VAL A 273 -8.77 -0.20 16.76
N TRP A 274 -8.89 -1.34 16.09
CA TRP A 274 -9.65 -1.48 14.84
C TRP A 274 -10.84 -2.46 14.96
N PRO A 275 -12.04 -2.11 14.45
CA PRO A 275 -12.43 -0.79 13.93
C PRO A 275 -12.53 0.25 15.06
N PRO A 276 -12.34 1.55 14.77
CA PRO A 276 -12.46 2.59 15.79
C PRO A 276 -13.83 2.52 16.46
N PRO A 277 -13.92 2.62 17.80
CA PRO A 277 -15.20 2.57 18.50
C PRO A 277 -16.16 3.60 17.91
N LYS A 278 -17.43 3.21 17.72
CA LYS A 278 -18.47 4.09 17.17
C LYS A 278 -18.47 5.40 17.96
N LYS A 279 -18.18 6.52 17.29
CA LYS A 279 -18.08 7.83 17.94
C LYS A 279 -19.40 8.14 18.66
N PRO A 280 -19.40 8.45 19.97
CA PRO A 280 -20.55 9.11 20.57
C PRO A 280 -20.74 10.46 19.86
N LEU A 281 -22.00 10.79 19.52
CA LEU A 281 -22.36 12.08 18.92
C LEU A 281 -21.79 13.20 19.80
N LYS A 282 -21.06 14.15 19.19
CA LYS A 282 -20.69 15.40 19.87
C LYS A 282 -21.98 16.10 20.29
N VAL A 283 -22.36 15.98 21.56
CA VAL A 283 -23.32 16.90 22.17
C VAL A 283 -22.58 18.20 22.34
N ILE A 284 -22.86 19.14 21.44
CA ILE A 284 -22.41 20.52 21.58
C ILE A 284 -23.17 21.08 22.79
N ARG A 285 -22.44 21.42 23.86
CA ARG A 285 -22.91 22.31 24.93
C ARG A 285 -22.19 23.64 24.77
#